data_AF-A0AA43LXS8-F1
#
_entry.id   AF-A0AA43LXS8-F1
#
_cell.length_a   1.000
_cell.length_b   1.000
_cell.length_c   1.000
_cell.angle_alpha   90.00
_cell.angle_beta   90.00
_cell.angle_gamma   90.00
#
_symmetry.space_group_name_H-M   'P 1'
#
loop_
_entity.id
_entity.type
_entity.pdbx_description
1 polymer ?
#
loop_
_entity_poly.entity_id
_entity_poly.type
_entity_poly.pdbx_seq_one_letter_code
_entity_poly.pdbx_strand_id
1 'polypeptide(L)' 'MIQVKEFVDGDNFYAENKANEFLKGLTEEQVVNICYGSVVKSSRDGAEHQRSTILVVYKTDEK' A
#
# COMPACT_ATOMS: atom_id res chain seq x y z
N MET A 1 13.23 14.50 -2.12
CA MET A 1 11.76 14.68 -2.13
C MET A 1 11.03 13.65 -1.25
N ILE A 2 9.85 13.96 -0.70
CA ILE A 2 8.94 12.95 -0.09
C ILE A 2 7.96 12.45 -1.16
N GLN A 3 7.74 11.14 -1.20
CA GLN A 3 6.85 10.44 -2.11
C GLN A 3 5.89 9.54 -1.33
N VAL A 4 4.75 9.25 -1.94
CA VAL A 4 3.73 8.34 -1.38
C VAL A 4 3.35 7.33 -2.46
N LYS A 5 3.33 6.06 -2.08
CA LYS A 5 2.88 4.97 -2.95
C LYS A 5 1.79 4.17 -2.28
N GLU A 6 0.67 4.01 -2.97
CA GLU A 6 -0.49 3.25 -2.52
C GLU A 6 -0.49 1.83 -3.10
N PHE A 7 -0.80 0.86 -2.25
CA PHE A 7 -1.01 -0.53 -2.59
C PHE A 7 -2.41 -0.94 -2.11
N VAL A 8 -3.27 -1.36 -3.01
CA VAL A 8 -4.65 -1.77 -2.71
C VAL A 8 -4.79 -3.27 -2.94
N ASP A 9 -5.54 -3.95 -2.07
CA ASP A 9 -5.95 -5.33 -2.29
C ASP A 9 -6.78 -5.43 -3.58
N GLY A 10 -6.43 -6.39 -4.41
CA GLY A 10 -7.20 -6.76 -5.60
C GLY A 10 -7.58 -8.23 -5.56
N ASP A 11 -8.44 -8.63 -6.51
CA ASP A 11 -9.09 -9.95 -6.48
C ASP A 11 -8.09 -11.13 -6.47
N ASN A 12 -6.86 -10.93 -6.97
CA ASN A 12 -5.80 -11.96 -7.04
C ASN A 12 -4.46 -11.53 -6.42
N PHE A 13 -4.42 -10.41 -5.68
CA PHE A 13 -3.17 -9.93 -5.07
C PHE A 13 -3.40 -9.17 -3.77
N TYR A 14 -2.58 -9.47 -2.78
CA TYR A 14 -2.58 -8.77 -1.51
C TYR A 14 -1.73 -7.50 -1.60
N ALA A 15 -2.24 -6.40 -1.05
CA ALA A 15 -1.55 -5.13 -0.88
C ALA A 15 -0.22 -5.33 -0.14
N GLU A 16 -0.22 -6.21 0.87
CA GLU A 16 0.96 -6.57 1.65
C GLU A 16 2.10 -7.09 0.77
N ASN A 17 1.82 -8.07 -0.09
CA ASN A 17 2.86 -8.66 -0.95
C ASN A 17 3.48 -7.60 -1.86
N LYS A 18 2.66 -6.74 -2.46
CA LYS A 18 3.15 -5.67 -3.34
C LYS A 18 3.92 -4.60 -2.58
N ALA A 19 3.47 -4.23 -1.38
CA ALA A 19 4.16 -3.29 -0.52
C ALA A 19 5.52 -3.85 -0.09
N ASN A 20 5.58 -5.13 0.32
CA ASN A 20 6.83 -5.79 0.71
C ASN A 20 7.82 -5.86 -0.45
N GLU A 21 7.38 -6.23 -1.66
CA GLU A 21 8.25 -6.21 -2.85
C GLU A 21 8.78 -4.81 -3.16
N PHE A 22 7.97 -3.77 -2.96
CA PHE A 22 8.43 -2.39 -3.14
C PHE A 22 9.43 -1.96 -2.06
N LEU A 23 9.17 -2.30 -0.79
CA LEU A 23 10.02 -1.95 0.35
C LEU A 23 11.41 -2.58 0.25
N LYS A 24 11.56 -3.76 -0.39
CA LYS A 24 12.87 -4.37 -0.69
C LYS A 24 13.79 -3.46 -1.52
N GLY A 25 13.24 -2.52 -2.29
CA GLY A 25 13.98 -1.58 -3.11
C GLY A 25 14.40 -0.29 -2.38
N LEU A 26 14.04 -0.13 -1.11
CA LEU A 26 14.34 1.06 -0.31
C LEU A 26 15.29 0.72 0.84
N THR A 27 16.11 1.68 1.25
CA THR A 27 16.82 1.59 2.54
C THR A 27 15.91 2.02 3.69
N GLU A 28 16.23 1.62 4.92
CA GLU A 28 15.42 1.96 6.09
C GLU A 28 15.31 3.49 6.29
N GLU A 29 16.36 4.24 5.98
CA GLU A 29 16.41 5.71 6.11
C GLU A 29 15.53 6.44 5.09
N GLN A 30 15.25 5.77 3.97
CA GLN A 30 14.34 6.25 2.93
C GLN A 30 12.88 6.04 3.34
N VAL A 31 12.56 5.09 4.23
CA VAL A 31 11.18 4.89 4.69
C VAL A 31 10.83 5.93 5.75
N VAL A 32 9.74 6.66 5.53
CA VAL A 32 9.25 7.68 6.45
C VAL A 32 8.11 7.16 7.29
N ASN A 33 7.15 6.48 6.65
CA ASN A 33 5.98 5.92 7.33
C ASN A 33 5.34 4.82 6.49
N ILE A 34 4.64 3.90 7.15
CA ILE A 34 3.78 2.90 6.52
C ILE A 34 2.42 2.98 7.21
N CYS A 35 1.38 3.28 6.45
CA CYS A 35 0.01 3.38 6.96
C CYS A 35 -0.85 2.25 6.40
N TYR A 36 -1.66 1.65 7.27
CA TYR A 36 -2.59 0.58 6.91
C TYR A 36 -4.02 1.11 7.03
N GLY A 37 -4.81 0.89 5.99
CA GLY A 37 -6.23 1.18 5.95
C GLY A 37 -7.00 -0.05 5.50
N SER A 38 -8.24 -0.19 5.96
CA SER A 38 -9.16 -1.18 5.43
C SER A 38 -10.51 -0.53 5.19
N VAL A 39 -11.07 -0.74 4.01
CA VAL A 39 -12.37 -0.22 3.63
C VAL A 39 -13.24 -1.40 3.23
N VAL A 40 -14.37 -1.55 3.91
CA VAL A 40 -15.42 -2.47 3.49
C VAL A 40 -16.20 -1.78 2.38
N LYS A 41 -16.15 -2.33 1.16
CA LYS A 41 -17.04 -1.90 0.08
C LYS A 41 -18.16 -2.92 -0.07
N SER A 42 -19.38 -2.46 0.13
CA SER A 42 -20.60 -3.19 -0.22
C SER A 42 -20.70 -3.30 -1.75
N SER A 43 -20.65 -4.52 -2.28
CA SER A 43 -20.92 -4.78 -3.69
C SER A 43 -22.42 -4.66 -4.00
N ARG A 44 -22.78 -4.45 -5.27
CA ARG A 44 -24.19 -4.36 -5.72
C ARG A 44 -24.98 -5.65 -5.45
N ASP A 45 -24.29 -6.78 -5.34
CA ASP A 45 -24.88 -8.09 -5.00
C ASP A 45 -25.01 -8.34 -3.49
N GLY A 46 -24.74 -7.34 -2.65
CA GLY A 46 -24.83 -7.47 -1.18
C GLY A 46 -23.64 -8.19 -0.52
N ALA A 47 -22.66 -8.66 -1.31
CA ALA A 47 -21.40 -9.17 -0.78
C ALA A 47 -20.53 -8.01 -0.26
N GLU A 48 -20.11 -8.09 0.99
CA GLU A 48 -19.14 -7.18 1.59
C GLU A 48 -17.73 -7.67 1.24
N HIS A 49 -17.01 -6.90 0.43
CA HIS A 49 -15.59 -7.16 0.20
C HIS A 49 -14.76 -6.17 1.00
N GLN A 50 -14.02 -6.70 1.97
CA GLN A 50 -13.00 -5.95 2.68
C GLN A 50 -11.81 -5.75 1.72
N ARG A 51 -11.46 -4.50 1.46
CA ARG A 51 -10.25 -4.15 0.72
C ARG A 51 -9.28 -3.47 1.66
N SER A 52 -8.11 -4.05 1.83
CA SER A 52 -7.03 -3.41 2.57
C SER A 52 -6.23 -2.51 1.64
N THR A 53 -5.59 -1.51 2.22
CA THR A 53 -4.74 -0.55 1.52
C THR A 53 -3.53 -0.26 2.39
N ILE A 54 -2.35 -0.24 1.78
CA ILE A 54 -1.09 0.11 2.41
C ILE A 54 -0.55 1.34 1.69
N LEU A 55 -0.23 2.38 2.45
CA LEU A 55 0.43 3.57 1.95
C LEU A 55 1.86 3.57 2.48
N VAL A 56 2.83 3.59 1.57
CA VAL A 56 4.25 3.75 1.91
C VAL A 56 4.65 5.19 1.62
N VAL A 57 5.06 5.90 2.65
CA VAL A 57 5.64 7.25 2.56
C VAL A 57 7.15 7.10 2.62
N TYR A 58 7.85 7.58 1.61
CA TYR A 58 9.29 7.37 1.45
C TYR A 58 9.99 8.59 0.88
N LYS A 59 11.31 8.66 1.05
CA LYS A 59 12.18 9.67 0.47
C LYS A 59 12.76 9.14 -0.83
N THR A 60 12.85 10.01 -1.82
CA THR A 60 13.72 9.78 -2.98
C THR A 60 14.89 10.73 -2.90
N ASP A 61 16.07 10.19 -3.16
CA ASP A 61 17.24 11.00 -3.46
C ASP A 61 16.98 11.64 -4.82
N GLU A 62 16.59 12.91 -4.80
CA GLU A 62 16.58 13.70 -6.03
C GLU A 62 18.03 13.80 -6.53
N LYS A 63 18.25 13.44 -7.80
CA LYS A 63 19.42 13.90 -8.54
C LYS A 63 19.23 15.35 -8.94
#